data_AF-A0A7K2KSW5-F1
#
_entry.id   AF-A0A7K2KSW5-F1
#
_cell.length_a   1.000
_cell.length_b   1.000
_cell.length_c   1.000
_cell.angle_alpha   90.00
_cell.angle_beta   90.00
_cell.angle_gamma   90.00
#
_symmetry.space_group_name_H-M   'P 1'
#
loop_
_entity.id
_entity.type
_entity.pdbx_description
1 polymer ?
#
loop_
_entity_poly.entity_id
_entity_poly.type
_entity_poly.pdbx_seq_one_letter_code
_entity_poly.pdbx_strand_id
1 'polypeptide(L)'
;LANRVSFFLDLHGPSMTIDTLCSSSLVALHTAVRSIRSGECEQALVAGVRVAMSPLHYVAMRNLRALSPSGHSRPFDAGADGFVPGEGVVTVVLKPLRAAVR
;
A
#
# COMPACT_ATOMS: atom_id res chain seq x y z
N LEU A 1 2.48 5.43 -11.01
CA LEU A 1 3.46 5.63 -9.91
C LEU A 1 4.74 4.83 -10.17
N ALA A 2 4.65 3.51 -10.25
CA ALA A 2 5.80 2.60 -10.34
C ALA A 2 6.87 2.94 -11.40
N ASN A 3 6.48 3.21 -12.65
CA ASN A 3 7.42 3.38 -13.77
C ASN A 3 8.46 4.50 -13.57
N ARG A 4 8.15 5.56 -12.80
CA ARG A 4 9.13 6.61 -12.51
C ARG A 4 10.25 6.12 -11.62
N VAL A 5 9.91 5.27 -10.65
CA VAL A 5 10.89 4.66 -9.74
C VAL A 5 11.77 3.68 -10.51
N SER A 6 11.16 2.83 -11.35
CA SER A 6 11.91 1.89 -12.19
C SER A 6 12.84 2.62 -13.17
N PHE A 7 12.38 3.69 -13.82
CA PHE A 7 13.22 4.50 -14.70
C PHE A 7 14.39 5.15 -13.95
N PHE A 8 14.12 5.77 -12.79
CA PHE A 8 15.15 6.46 -12.02
C PHE A 8 16.22 5.52 -11.46
N LEU A 9 15.83 4.31 -11.08
CA LEU A 9 16.71 3.28 -10.50
C LEU A 9 17.23 2.27 -11.54
N ASP A 10 16.95 2.48 -12.83
CA ASP A 10 17.31 1.58 -13.93
C ASP A 10 16.88 0.10 -13.70
N LEU A 11 15.65 -0.09 -13.24
CA LEU A 11 15.07 -1.41 -12.95
C LEU A 11 14.28 -1.92 -14.15
N HIS A 12 14.59 -3.15 -14.57
CA HIS A 12 13.97 -3.78 -15.74
C HIS A 12 12.98 -4.92 -15.42
N GLY A 13 12.71 -5.19 -14.14
CA GLY A 13 11.69 -6.16 -13.72
C GLY A 13 10.25 -5.64 -13.88
N PRO A 14 9.23 -6.43 -13.46
CA PRO A 14 7.83 -6.00 -13.51
C PRO A 14 7.60 -4.65 -12.81
N SER A 15 6.90 -3.74 -13.48
CA SER A 15 6.63 -2.38 -12.97
C SER A 15 5.15 -2.03 -13.16
N MET A 16 4.40 -2.00 -12.06
CA MET A 16 2.96 -1.75 -12.09
C MET A 16 2.46 -1.07 -10.81
N THR A 17 1.30 -0.43 -10.90
CA THR A 17 0.58 0.11 -9.76
C THR A 17 -0.63 -0.78 -9.49
N ILE A 18 -0.85 -1.15 -8.23
CA ILE A 18 -1.97 -1.98 -7.80
C ILE A 18 -2.94 -1.10 -7.01
N ASP A 19 -4.21 -1.13 -7.40
CA ASP A 19 -5.30 -0.48 -6.68
C ASP A 19 -6.35 -1.52 -6.32
N THR A 20 -6.40 -1.87 -5.04
CA THR A 20 -7.43 -2.70 -4.40
C THR A 20 -7.99 -1.97 -3.18
N LEU A 21 -8.03 -0.64 -3.21
CA LEU A 21 -8.40 0.21 -2.07
C LEU A 21 -7.48 -0.04 -0.86
N CYS A 22 -8.05 -0.31 0.32
CA CYS A 22 -7.36 -0.39 1.60
C CYS A 22 -6.31 -1.51 1.67
N SER A 23 -6.41 -2.54 0.83
CA SER A 23 -5.46 -3.66 0.78
C SER A 23 -4.33 -3.47 -0.24
N SER A 24 -4.29 -2.34 -0.97
CA SER A 24 -3.37 -2.15 -2.11
C SER A 24 -1.90 -2.46 -1.79
N SER A 25 -1.39 -2.00 -0.64
CA SER A 25 -0.01 -2.25 -0.23
C SER A 25 0.26 -3.73 0.06
N LEU A 26 -0.69 -4.44 0.66
CA LEU A 26 -0.57 -5.87 0.95
C LEU A 26 -0.72 -6.73 -0.30
N VAL A 27 -1.58 -6.33 -1.25
CA VAL A 27 -1.66 -7.00 -2.55
C VAL A 27 -0.40 -6.75 -3.36
N ALA A 28 0.17 -5.54 -3.33
CA ALA A 28 1.46 -5.28 -3.96
C ALA A 28 2.59 -6.13 -3.36
N LEU A 29 2.61 -6.29 -2.03
CA LEU A 29 3.53 -7.19 -1.34
C LEU A 29 3.31 -8.65 -1.79
N HIS A 30 2.06 -9.11 -1.83
CA HIS A 30 1.71 -10.46 -2.28
C HIS A 30 2.22 -10.71 -3.70
N THR A 31 1.96 -9.79 -4.62
CA THR A 31 2.34 -9.92 -6.03
C THR A 31 3.86 -9.91 -6.19
N ALA A 32 4.58 -9.04 -5.47
CA ALA A 32 6.04 -9.03 -5.49
C ALA A 32 6.65 -10.35 -4.98
N VAL A 33 6.10 -10.92 -3.90
CA VAL A 33 6.52 -12.25 -3.41
C VAL A 33 6.25 -13.34 -4.45
N ARG A 34 5.11 -13.28 -5.16
CA ARG A 34 4.80 -14.20 -6.25
C ARG A 34 5.79 -14.07 -7.41
N SER A 35 6.08 -12.86 -7.89
CA SER A 35 7.04 -12.61 -8.96
C SER A 35 8.46 -13.08 -8.62
N ILE A 36 8.89 -12.91 -7.36
CA ILE A 36 10.18 -13.45 -6.89
C ILE A 36 10.16 -15.00 -6.92
N ARG A 37 9.07 -15.61 -6.48
CA ARG A 37 8.94 -17.08 -6.42
C ARG A 37 8.77 -17.73 -7.80
N SER A 38 8.14 -17.04 -8.75
CA SER A 38 7.99 -17.50 -10.14
C SER A 38 9.26 -17.26 -10.99
N GLY A 39 10.22 -16.49 -10.49
CA GLY A 39 11.45 -16.15 -11.20
C GLY A 39 11.31 -14.99 -12.18
N GLU A 40 10.23 -14.22 -12.12
CA GLU A 40 10.05 -13.00 -12.93
C GLU A 40 11.00 -11.87 -12.48
N CYS A 41 11.44 -11.88 -11.22
CA CYS A 41 12.49 -11.01 -10.72
C CYS A 41 13.25 -11.66 -9.55
N GLU A 42 14.48 -11.19 -9.29
CA GLU A 42 15.31 -11.71 -8.18
C GLU A 42 15.09 -10.92 -6.88
N GLN A 43 14.69 -9.66 -7.02
CA GLN A 43 14.40 -8.72 -5.95
C GLN A 43 13.22 -7.84 -6.37
N ALA A 44 12.51 -7.28 -5.40
CA ALA A 44 11.38 -6.40 -5.68
C ALA A 44 11.34 -5.22 -4.72
N LEU A 45 10.97 -4.06 -5.25
CA LEU A 45 10.63 -2.87 -4.47
C LEU A 45 9.11 -2.79 -4.36
N VAL A 46 8.57 -2.76 -3.15
CA VAL A 46 7.14 -2.59 -2.90
C VAL A 46 6.94 -1.29 -2.15
N ALA A 47 6.08 -0.43 -2.69
CA ALA A 47 5.72 0.83 -2.06
C ALA A 47 4.20 0.95 -1.92
N GLY A 48 3.74 1.51 -0.80
CA GLY A 48 2.36 1.89 -0.56
C GLY A 48 2.30 3.37 -0.19
N VAL A 49 1.35 4.10 -0.78
CA VAL A 49 1.17 5.53 -0.52
C VAL A 49 -0.31 5.90 -0.43
N ARG A 50 -0.66 6.70 0.58
CA ARG A 50 -1.96 7.33 0.73
C ARG A 50 -1.75 8.79 1.14
N VAL A 51 -2.23 9.71 0.30
CA VAL A 51 -2.27 11.15 0.58
C VAL A 51 -3.65 11.67 0.22
N ALA A 52 -4.26 12.46 1.10
CA ALA A 52 -5.54 13.10 0.92
C ALA A 52 -5.36 14.48 0.29
N MET A 53 -5.25 14.49 -1.04
CA MET A 53 -5.02 15.72 -1.81
C MET A 53 -6.29 16.57 -2.04
N SER A 54 -7.46 16.11 -1.59
CA SER A 54 -8.74 16.80 -1.79
C SER A 54 -9.75 16.47 -0.69
N PRO A 55 -10.55 17.45 -0.24
CA PRO A 55 -11.62 17.22 0.74
C PRO A 55 -12.76 16.34 0.20
N LEU A 56 -12.89 16.20 -1.13
CA LEU A 56 -13.96 15.40 -1.74
C LEU A 56 -13.95 13.95 -1.27
N HIS A 57 -12.77 13.39 -1.00
CA HIS A 57 -12.65 12.04 -0.49
C HIS A 57 -13.25 11.89 0.91
N TYR A 58 -13.03 12.88 1.79
CA TYR A 58 -13.64 12.90 3.12
C TYR A 58 -15.15 13.09 3.05
N VAL A 59 -15.65 13.93 2.12
CA VAL A 59 -17.10 14.08 1.88
C VAL A 59 -17.72 12.76 1.44
N ALA A 60 -17.10 12.06 0.48
CA ALA A 60 -17.58 10.76 0.03
C ALA A 60 -17.60 9.72 1.16
N MET A 61 -16.53 9.64 1.96
CA MET A 61 -16.45 8.73 3.11
C MET A 61 -17.48 9.07 4.20
N ARG A 62 -17.75 10.35 4.43
CA ARG A 62 -18.79 10.80 5.35
C ARG A 62 -20.18 10.37 4.87
N ASN A 63 -20.47 10.50 3.58
CA ASN A 63 -21.74 10.08 2.99
C ASN A 63 -21.93 8.55 3.09
N LEU A 64 -20.84 7.79 3.06
CA LEU A 64 -20.83 6.34 3.31
C LEU A 64 -20.92 5.98 4.81
N ARG A 65 -21.00 6.97 5.72
CA ARG A 65 -20.97 6.78 7.18
C ARG A 65 -19.75 6.01 7.68
N ALA A 66 -18.63 6.11 6.96
CA ALA A 66 -17.41 5.39 7.28
C ALA A 66 -16.52 6.12 8.31
N LEU A 67 -16.66 7.45 8.40
CA LEU A 67 -15.85 8.29 9.27
C LEU A 67 -16.39 8.32 10.71
N SER A 68 -15.48 8.18 11.68
CA SER A 68 -15.78 8.37 13.10
C SER A 68 -16.08 9.85 13.40
N PRO A 69 -17.27 10.21 13.90
CA PRO A 69 -17.58 11.58 14.32
C PRO A 69 -16.79 12.04 15.54
N SER A 70 -16.35 11.09 16.38
CA SER A 70 -15.54 11.35 17.57
C SER A 70 -14.05 11.50 17.26
N GLY A 71 -13.63 11.36 15.99
CA GLY A 71 -12.26 11.62 15.57
C GLY A 71 -11.27 10.54 15.99
N HIS A 72 -11.73 9.33 16.34
CA HIS A 72 -10.87 8.23 16.75
C HIS A 72 -11.27 6.90 16.11
N SER A 73 -10.29 6.21 15.53
CA SER A 73 -10.43 4.79 15.17
C SER A 73 -10.30 3.96 16.45
N ARG A 74 -11.39 3.32 16.89
CA ARG A 74 -11.41 2.44 18.07
C ARG A 74 -11.59 0.97 17.66
N PRO A 75 -10.54 0.30 17.17
CA PRO A 75 -10.67 -1.08 16.72
C PRO A 75 -11.09 -1.99 17.88
N PHE A 76 -12.16 -2.77 17.67
CA PHE A 76 -12.71 -3.75 18.62
C PHE A 76 -13.35 -3.17 19.90
N ASP A 77 -13.50 -1.85 19.99
CA ASP A 77 -14.15 -1.19 21.14
C ASP A 77 -15.68 -1.23 21.01
N ALA A 78 -16.39 -1.36 22.15
CA ALA A 78 -17.85 -1.38 22.17
C ALA A 78 -18.49 -0.08 21.68
N GLY A 79 -17.79 1.05 21.82
CA GLY A 79 -18.20 2.35 21.33
C GLY A 79 -17.68 2.67 19.94
N ALA A 80 -17.12 1.74 19.16
CA ALA A 80 -16.60 2.03 17.82
C ALA A 80 -17.67 2.64 16.88
N ASP A 81 -17.37 3.79 16.29
CA ASP A 81 -18.33 4.61 15.52
C ASP A 81 -17.82 5.00 14.11
N GLY A 82 -16.79 4.31 13.61
CA GLY A 82 -16.15 4.56 12.31
C GLY A 82 -14.63 4.56 12.42
N PHE A 83 -13.95 5.00 11.36
CA PHE A 83 -12.50 5.18 11.36
C PHE A 83 -12.09 6.61 10.99
N VAL A 84 -10.83 6.93 11.23
CA VAL A 84 -10.20 8.18 10.79
C VAL A 84 -9.17 7.87 9.71
N PRO A 85 -9.28 8.47 8.51
CA PRO A 85 -8.30 8.32 7.45
C PRO A 85 -6.92 8.80 7.90
N GLY A 86 -5.91 7.98 7.68
CA GLY A 86 -4.50 8.36 7.83
C GLY A 86 -3.85 8.61 6.48
N GLU A 87 -2.76 9.37 6.50
CA GLU A 87 -1.85 9.53 5.37
C GLU A 87 -0.52 8.86 5.68
N GLY A 88 0.19 8.43 4.65
CA GLY A 88 1.49 7.82 4.83
C GLY A 88 2.06 7.23 3.56
N VAL A 89 3.38 7.03 3.60
CA VAL A 89 4.14 6.33 2.58
C VAL A 89 5.04 5.30 3.26
N VAL A 90 5.14 4.12 2.67
CA VAL A 90 6.02 3.05 3.13
C VAL A 90 6.62 2.35 1.93
N THR A 91 7.88 1.95 2.04
CA THR A 91 8.58 1.18 1.01
C THR A 91 9.39 0.07 1.68
N VAL A 92 9.38 -1.11 1.07
CA VAL A 92 10.19 -2.26 1.47
C VAL A 92 10.90 -2.88 0.27
N VAL A 93 12.10 -3.40 0.49
CA VAL A 93 12.86 -4.17 -0.50
C VAL A 93 12.78 -5.64 -0.11
N LEU A 94 12.46 -6.49 -1.08
CA LEU A 94 12.29 -7.93 -0.90
C LEU A 94 13.37 -8.66 -1.68
N LYS A 95 13.97 -9.66 -1.05
CA LYS A 95 14.88 -10.63 -1.67
C LYS A 95 14.65 -12.02 -1.06
N PRO A 96 14.88 -13.13 -1.80
CA PRO A 96 14.88 -14.46 -1.21
C PRO A 96 15.81 -14.53 0.01
N LEU A 97 15.38 -15.17 1.09
CA LEU A 97 16.15 -15.23 2.35
C LEU A 97 17.60 -15.70 2.14
N ARG A 98 17.82 -16.69 1.28
CA ARG A 98 19.16 -17.19 0.93
C ARG A 98 20.09 -16.13 0.32
N ALA A 99 19.54 -15.19 -0.45
CA ALA A 99 20.27 -14.05 -0.99
C ALA A 99 20.31 -12.90 0.03
N ALA A 100 19.49 -12.98 1.07
CA ALA A 100 19.42 -11.98 2.11
C ALA A 100 20.57 -12.03 3.09
N VAL A 101 20.97 -13.25 3.44
CA VAL A 101 21.96 -13.59 4.46
C VAL A 101 23.35 -13.87 3.91
N ARG A 102 23.52 -13.79 2.58
CA ARG A 102 24.85 -13.73 1.94
C ARG A 102 25.37 -12.32 2.03
#